data_AF-A0A6G3UF15-F1
#
_entry.id   AF-A0A6G3UF15-F1
#
_cell.length_a   1.000
_cell.length_b   1.000
_cell.length_c   1.000
_cell.angle_alpha   90.00
_cell.angle_beta   90.00
_cell.angle_gamma   90.00
#
_symmetry.space_group_name_H-M   'P 1'
#
loop_
_entity.id
_entity.type
_entity.pdbx_description
1 polymer ?
#
loop_
_entity_poly.entity_id
_entity_poly.type
_entity_poly.pdbx_seq_one_letter_code
_entity_poly.pdbx_strand_id
1 'polypeptide(L)'
;PSLRRVRCLPAAPGEGGAVRVLVVPDAVPDEGGRLRFEQLIPPDSVLAAVAERLDERRLVGTRLVVEPPAYQGVTVVAGLVADAGDTDAVRAAALDALFRHIDPLRGGAEGTGWPFGRPVQYGEVFAVLQSVPGVRLVEEVRLFPADPLTGRRGGAVDRVDVAPNALVFSHQHQIAVTASGERP
;
A
#
# COMPACT_ATOMS: atom_id res chain seq x y z
N PRO A 1 -6.80 -19.07 9.66
CA PRO A 1 -6.24 -17.91 8.92
C PRO A 1 -6.31 -18.14 7.40
N SER A 2 -7.12 -17.35 6.70
CA SER A 2 -7.13 -17.31 5.23
C SER A 2 -5.94 -16.49 4.74
N LEU A 3 -5.23 -16.99 3.73
CA LEU A 3 -4.16 -16.28 3.04
C LEU A 3 -4.73 -15.69 1.76
N ARG A 4 -4.44 -14.42 1.47
CA ARG A 4 -4.95 -13.77 0.26
C ARG A 4 -3.92 -13.73 -0.87
N ARG A 5 -2.65 -13.47 -0.56
CA ARG A 5 -1.57 -13.47 -1.54
C ARG A 5 -0.34 -14.18 -0.98
N VAL A 6 0.24 -15.04 -1.79
CA VAL A 6 1.51 -15.73 -1.51
C VAL A 6 2.44 -15.46 -2.68
N ARG A 7 3.65 -14.97 -2.41
CA ARG A 7 4.65 -14.75 -3.46
C ARG A 7 5.92 -15.52 -3.12
N CYS A 8 6.33 -16.39 -4.04
CA CYS A 8 7.61 -17.08 -3.97
C CYS A 8 8.67 -16.25 -4.67
N LEU A 9 9.77 -15.98 -3.98
CA LEU A 9 10.95 -15.32 -4.53
C LEU A 9 12.14 -16.26 -4.41
N PRO A 10 13.08 -16.25 -5.38
CA PRO A 10 14.37 -16.86 -5.18
C PRO A 10 15.06 -16.19 -3.98
N ALA A 11 15.86 -16.94 -3.25
CA ALA A 11 16.66 -16.37 -2.18
C ALA A 11 17.64 -15.31 -2.70
N ALA A 12 18.15 -14.47 -1.79
CA ALA A 12 19.02 -13.37 -2.17
C ALA A 12 20.27 -13.88 -2.91
N PRO A 13 20.90 -13.08 -3.79
CA PRO A 13 22.14 -13.47 -4.46
C PRO A 13 23.20 -13.88 -3.41
N GLY A 14 23.66 -15.13 -3.47
CA GLY A 14 24.58 -15.73 -2.49
C GLY A 14 23.96 -16.79 -1.56
N GLU A 15 22.62 -16.88 -1.51
CA GLU A 15 21.88 -17.91 -0.75
C GLU A 15 21.43 -19.05 -1.67
N GLY A 16 22.40 -19.73 -2.28
CA GLY A 16 22.13 -20.85 -3.19
C GLY A 16 21.21 -21.91 -2.55
N GLY A 17 20.15 -22.30 -3.27
CA GLY A 17 19.23 -23.36 -2.86
C GLY A 17 18.12 -22.95 -1.88
N ALA A 18 17.94 -21.66 -1.59
CA ALA A 18 16.84 -21.19 -0.73
C ALA A 18 15.66 -20.61 -1.52
N VAL A 19 14.44 -20.83 -1.01
CA VAL A 19 13.17 -20.30 -1.54
C VAL A 19 12.50 -19.47 -0.45
N ARG A 20 12.18 -18.22 -0.76
CA ARG A 20 11.48 -17.30 0.15
C ARG A 20 10.00 -17.27 -0.19
N VAL A 21 9.15 -17.49 0.80
CA VAL A 21 7.70 -17.43 0.66
C VAL A 21 7.18 -16.28 1.50
N LEU A 22 6.74 -15.23 0.81
CA LEU A 22 6.11 -14.07 1.43
C LEU A 22 4.63 -14.37 1.65
N VAL A 23 4.19 -14.29 2.91
CA VAL A 23 2.82 -14.60 3.31
C VAL A 23 2.09 -13.31 3.63
N VAL A 24 1.05 -12.99 2.84
CA VAL A 24 0.15 -11.86 3.10
C VAL A 24 -1.16 -12.40 3.68
N PRO A 25 -1.48 -12.08 4.95
CA PRO A 25 -2.75 -12.49 5.54
C PRO A 25 -3.91 -11.83 4.80
N ASP A 26 -5.05 -12.53 4.74
CA ASP A 26 -6.29 -11.89 4.34
C ASP A 26 -6.76 -10.96 5.44
N ALA A 27 -6.81 -9.65 5.16
CA ALA A 27 -7.35 -8.65 6.05
C ALA A 27 -8.65 -8.10 5.48
N VAL A 28 -9.69 -8.14 6.32
CA VAL A 28 -10.97 -7.50 6.06
C VAL A 28 -10.82 -6.05 6.52
N PRO A 29 -11.02 -5.07 5.62
CA PRO A 29 -11.02 -3.66 5.99
C PRO A 29 -12.08 -3.44 7.08
N ASP A 30 -11.83 -2.51 8.00
CA ASP A 30 -12.83 -2.16 9.02
C ASP A 30 -14.08 -1.51 8.41
N GLU A 31 -15.09 -1.20 9.22
CA GLU A 31 -16.36 -0.57 8.76
C GLU A 31 -16.14 0.75 8.00
N GLY A 32 -14.95 1.38 8.11
CA GLY A 32 -14.55 2.54 7.34
C GLY A 32 -13.81 2.23 6.03
N GLY A 33 -13.74 0.96 5.62
CA GLY A 33 -13.01 0.52 4.43
C GLY A 33 -11.49 0.61 4.57
N ARG A 34 -10.96 0.79 5.79
CA ARG A 34 -9.53 1.02 6.02
C ARG A 34 -8.88 -0.24 6.55
N LEU A 35 -7.75 -0.60 5.93
CA LEU A 35 -6.89 -1.65 6.44
C LEU A 35 -6.02 -1.10 7.56
N ARG A 36 -5.93 -1.83 8.67
CA ARG A 36 -4.98 -1.51 9.74
C ARG A 36 -3.69 -2.26 9.50
N PHE A 37 -2.56 -1.61 9.75
CA PHE A 37 -1.25 -2.21 9.48
C PHE A 37 -1.03 -3.49 10.31
N GLU A 38 -1.54 -3.55 11.53
CA GLU A 38 -1.46 -4.70 12.41
C GLU A 38 -2.17 -5.94 11.84
N GLN A 39 -3.18 -5.75 10.99
CA GLN A 39 -3.88 -6.85 10.31
C GLN A 39 -3.09 -7.43 9.14
N LEU A 40 -2.08 -6.69 8.66
CA LEU A 40 -1.21 -7.10 7.57
C LEU A 40 0.01 -7.88 8.08
N ILE A 41 0.23 -7.93 9.40
CA ILE A 41 1.28 -8.73 10.01
C ILE A 41 0.70 -10.10 10.41
N PRO A 42 1.06 -11.20 9.71
CA PRO A 42 0.63 -12.53 10.10
C PRO A 42 1.29 -12.91 11.45
N PRO A 43 0.54 -13.53 12.38
CA PRO A 43 1.13 -13.98 13.64
C PRO A 43 2.07 -15.18 13.39
N ASP A 44 3.08 -15.33 14.24
CA ASP A 44 4.13 -16.35 14.10
C ASP A 44 3.58 -17.78 14.00
N SER A 45 2.46 -18.07 14.66
CA SER A 45 1.79 -19.37 14.57
C SER A 45 1.30 -19.70 13.16
N VAL A 46 0.91 -18.69 12.37
CA VAL A 46 0.48 -18.85 10.97
C VAL A 46 1.69 -19.06 10.07
N LEU A 47 2.77 -18.31 10.30
CA LEU A 47 4.03 -18.48 9.57
C LEU A 47 4.60 -19.88 9.81
N ALA A 48 4.61 -20.34 11.07
CA ALA A 48 5.06 -21.68 11.44
C ALA A 48 4.21 -22.78 10.79
N ALA A 49 2.88 -22.67 10.83
CA ALA A 49 2.00 -23.65 10.19
C ALA A 49 2.17 -23.71 8.67
N VAL A 50 2.43 -22.57 8.01
CA VAL A 50 2.73 -22.52 6.58
C VAL A 50 4.10 -23.13 6.30
N ALA A 51 5.11 -22.82 7.12
CA ALA A 51 6.45 -23.38 6.99
C ALA A 51 6.45 -24.90 7.13
N GLU A 52 5.78 -25.44 8.15
CA GLU A 52 5.65 -26.89 8.40
C GLU A 52 4.99 -27.59 7.21
N ARG A 53 3.87 -27.04 6.70
CA ARG A 53 3.14 -27.62 5.55
C ARG A 53 3.96 -27.64 4.26
N LEU A 54 4.82 -26.65 4.08
CA LEU A 54 5.68 -26.54 2.89
C LEU A 54 6.96 -27.36 3.05
N ASP A 55 7.47 -27.54 4.28
CA ASP A 55 8.64 -28.37 4.59
C ASP A 55 8.36 -29.85 4.27
N GLU A 56 7.15 -30.34 4.53
CA GLU A 56 6.69 -31.69 4.16
C GLU A 56 6.78 -31.98 2.64
N ARG A 57 6.77 -30.93 1.80
CA ARG A 57 6.64 -31.04 0.34
C ARG A 57 7.82 -30.46 -0.43
N ARG A 58 8.87 -30.01 0.27
CA ARG A 58 10.04 -29.40 -0.37
C ARG A 58 10.92 -30.45 -1.03
N LEU A 59 11.66 -30.03 -2.05
CA LEU A 59 12.75 -30.83 -2.60
C LEU A 59 13.89 -30.95 -1.59
N VAL A 60 14.45 -32.15 -1.48
CA VAL A 60 15.62 -32.40 -0.63
C VAL A 60 16.77 -31.48 -1.06
N GLY A 61 17.34 -30.77 -0.09
CA GLY A 61 18.40 -29.78 -0.33
C GLY A 61 17.92 -28.34 -0.55
N THR A 62 16.60 -28.08 -0.64
CA THR A 62 16.06 -26.72 -0.69
C THR A 62 15.82 -26.17 0.71
N ARG A 63 16.30 -24.97 1.02
CA ARG A 63 16.00 -24.27 2.28
C ARG A 63 14.78 -23.37 2.09
N LEU A 64 13.71 -23.62 2.84
CA LEU A 64 12.52 -22.77 2.80
C LEU A 64 12.61 -21.68 3.87
N VAL A 65 12.28 -20.44 3.51
CA VAL A 65 12.14 -19.32 4.44
C VAL A 65 10.75 -18.73 4.27
N VAL A 66 9.93 -18.80 5.32
CA VAL A 66 8.58 -18.23 5.34
C VAL A 66 8.59 -17.00 6.23
N GLU A 67 8.23 -15.85 5.67
CA GLU A 67 8.32 -14.56 6.36
C GLU A 67 7.21 -13.59 5.89
N PRO A 68 6.86 -12.57 6.68
CA PRO A 68 5.97 -11.52 6.22
C PRO A 68 6.68 -10.66 5.15
N PRO A 69 5.94 -10.06 4.21
CA PRO A 69 6.53 -9.09 3.30
C PRO A 69 6.95 -7.82 4.06
N ALA A 70 7.89 -7.10 3.48
CA ALA A 70 8.16 -5.73 3.94
C ALA A 70 6.97 -4.83 3.55
N TYR A 71 6.75 -3.77 4.31
CA TYR A 71 5.71 -2.80 4.01
C TYR A 71 6.30 -1.40 3.92
N GLN A 72 5.98 -0.72 2.83
CA GLN A 72 6.30 0.69 2.61
C GLN A 72 5.02 1.49 2.79
N GLY A 73 4.94 2.26 3.87
CA GLY A 73 3.90 3.25 4.05
C GLY A 73 4.08 4.40 3.07
N VAL A 74 2.97 4.93 2.57
CA VAL A 74 2.97 6.14 1.74
C VAL A 74 1.96 7.12 2.29
N THR A 75 2.44 8.32 2.58
CA THR A 75 1.60 9.47 2.91
C THR A 75 1.52 10.38 1.69
N VAL A 76 0.31 10.64 1.23
CA VAL A 76 0.03 11.61 0.17
C VAL A 76 -0.42 12.90 0.84
N VAL A 77 0.21 14.01 0.48
CA VAL A 77 -0.25 15.36 0.80
C VAL A 77 -0.70 16.02 -0.48
N ALA A 78 -1.98 16.41 -0.58
CA ALA A 78 -2.51 17.00 -1.80
C ALA A 78 -3.36 18.25 -1.52
N GLY A 79 -3.21 19.24 -2.39
CA GLY A 79 -4.07 20.43 -2.46
C GLY A 79 -5.01 20.32 -3.65
N LEU A 80 -6.31 20.40 -3.40
CA LEU A 80 -7.37 20.27 -4.41
C LEU A 80 -8.22 21.53 -4.43
N VAL A 81 -8.68 21.93 -5.61
CA VAL A 81 -9.73 22.92 -5.79
C VAL A 81 -10.99 22.19 -6.22
N ALA A 82 -12.03 22.31 -5.41
CA ALA A 82 -13.35 21.77 -5.72
C ALA A 82 -14.14 22.70 -6.64
N ASP A 83 -15.00 22.10 -7.47
CA ASP A 83 -16.12 22.83 -8.08
C ASP A 83 -17.00 23.49 -7.00
N ALA A 84 -17.66 24.61 -7.32
CA ALA A 84 -18.46 25.35 -6.35
C ALA A 84 -19.44 24.39 -5.64
N GLY A 85 -19.26 24.18 -4.32
CA GLY A 85 -19.93 23.10 -3.61
C GLY A 85 -19.27 22.72 -2.27
N ASP A 86 -19.56 21.50 -1.81
CA ASP A 86 -19.14 20.94 -0.52
C ASP A 86 -17.71 20.39 -0.59
N THR A 87 -16.76 21.19 -0.11
CA THR A 87 -15.32 20.84 -0.05
C THR A 87 -15.04 19.63 0.85
N ASP A 88 -15.85 19.41 1.88
CA ASP A 88 -15.69 18.28 2.79
C ASP A 88 -16.09 16.97 2.12
N ALA A 89 -17.15 16.97 1.31
CA ALA A 89 -17.53 15.81 0.51
C ALA A 89 -16.44 15.43 -0.50
N VAL A 90 -15.85 16.41 -1.19
CA VAL A 90 -14.74 16.18 -2.13
C VAL A 90 -13.51 15.65 -1.39
N ARG A 91 -13.20 16.22 -0.22
CA ARG A 91 -12.09 15.77 0.62
C ARG A 91 -12.27 14.30 1.04
N ALA A 92 -13.46 13.92 1.49
CA ALA A 92 -13.77 12.55 1.87
C ALA A 92 -13.66 11.59 0.68
N ALA A 93 -14.23 11.96 -0.46
CA ALA A 93 -14.16 11.14 -1.69
C ALA A 93 -12.71 10.95 -2.18
N ALA A 94 -11.88 11.99 -2.09
CA ALA A 94 -10.48 11.94 -2.46
C ALA A 94 -9.66 11.04 -1.51
N LEU A 95 -9.91 11.14 -0.19
CA LEU A 95 -9.28 10.25 0.79
C LEU A 95 -9.64 8.78 0.49
N ASP A 96 -10.92 8.49 0.27
CA ASP A 96 -11.40 7.14 -0.04
C ASP A 96 -10.81 6.61 -1.35
N ALA A 97 -10.68 7.45 -2.38
CA ALA A 97 -10.04 7.07 -3.64
C ALA A 97 -8.57 6.66 -3.42
N LEU A 98 -7.82 7.43 -2.63
CA LEU A 98 -6.43 7.11 -2.31
C LEU A 98 -6.30 5.84 -1.47
N PHE A 99 -7.14 5.67 -0.44
CA PHE A 99 -7.14 4.46 0.39
C PHE A 99 -7.45 3.21 -0.43
N ARG A 100 -8.41 3.28 -1.36
CA ARG A 100 -8.74 2.16 -2.25
C ARG A 100 -7.63 1.87 -3.25
N HIS A 101 -7.01 2.92 -3.79
CA HIS A 101 -5.97 2.76 -4.83
C HIS A 101 -4.65 2.23 -4.25
N ILE A 102 -4.23 2.76 -3.10
CA ILE A 102 -2.99 2.39 -2.41
C ILE A 102 -3.28 1.31 -1.35
N ASP A 103 -3.87 0.20 -1.81
CA ASP A 103 -4.23 -0.96 -0.99
C ASP A 103 -3.46 -2.22 -1.48
N PRO A 104 -2.72 -2.92 -0.59
CA PRO A 104 -1.93 -4.10 -0.94
C PRO A 104 -2.76 -5.34 -1.34
N LEU A 105 -4.04 -5.39 -0.94
CA LEU A 105 -4.98 -6.50 -1.11
C LEU A 105 -6.04 -6.25 -2.19
N ARG A 106 -6.51 -5.01 -2.35
CA ARG A 106 -7.61 -4.64 -3.26
C ARG A 106 -7.30 -3.46 -4.19
N GLY A 107 -6.18 -2.78 -3.98
CA GLY A 107 -5.81 -1.60 -4.77
C GLY A 107 -5.05 -1.92 -6.05
N GLY A 108 -4.31 -0.92 -6.53
CA GLY A 108 -3.61 -0.95 -7.81
C GLY A 108 -4.54 -0.82 -9.01
N ALA A 109 -3.95 -0.62 -10.19
CA ALA A 109 -4.68 -0.39 -11.44
C ALA A 109 -5.67 -1.53 -11.81
N GLU A 110 -5.33 -2.77 -11.46
CA GLU A 110 -6.13 -3.96 -11.76
C GLU A 110 -7.12 -4.34 -10.63
N GLY A 111 -7.15 -3.61 -9.51
CA GLY A 111 -8.00 -3.93 -8.36
C GLY A 111 -7.69 -5.26 -7.65
N THR A 112 -6.54 -5.87 -7.96
CA THR A 112 -6.09 -7.16 -7.39
C THR A 112 -5.06 -6.99 -6.26
N GLY A 113 -4.88 -5.76 -5.78
CA GLY A 113 -3.91 -5.37 -4.77
C GLY A 113 -2.62 -4.82 -5.38
N TRP A 114 -2.02 -3.84 -4.72
CA TRP A 114 -0.77 -3.22 -5.16
C TRP A 114 0.33 -4.27 -5.42
N PRO A 115 1.00 -4.25 -6.59
CA PRO A 115 2.02 -5.24 -6.92
C PRO A 115 3.32 -5.00 -6.15
N PHE A 116 3.96 -6.09 -5.68
CA PHE A 116 5.22 -5.95 -4.91
C PHE A 116 6.33 -5.34 -5.75
N GLY A 117 7.14 -4.49 -5.11
CA GLY A 117 8.27 -3.81 -5.73
C GLY A 117 7.89 -2.74 -6.74
N ARG A 118 6.59 -2.47 -6.96
CA ARG A 118 6.18 -1.41 -7.87
C ARG A 118 6.25 -0.07 -7.15
N PRO A 119 7.03 0.89 -7.69
CA PRO A 119 7.13 2.22 -7.12
C PRO A 119 5.78 2.95 -7.23
N VAL A 120 5.51 3.82 -6.26
CA VAL A 120 4.36 4.74 -6.31
C VAL A 120 4.85 6.04 -6.92
N GLN A 121 4.17 6.49 -7.98
CA GLN A 121 4.56 7.69 -8.70
C GLN A 121 3.52 8.78 -8.53
N TYR A 122 3.98 10.03 -8.47
CA TYR A 122 3.16 11.23 -8.42
C TYR A 122 2.04 11.20 -9.47
N GLY A 123 2.37 10.87 -10.73
CA GLY A 123 1.41 10.93 -11.85
C GLY A 123 0.21 10.00 -11.68
N GLU A 124 0.39 8.84 -11.04
CA GLU A 124 -0.69 7.91 -10.77
C GLU A 124 -1.61 8.43 -9.66
N VAL A 125 -1.02 8.98 -8.60
CA VAL A 125 -1.77 9.60 -7.50
C VAL A 125 -2.53 10.84 -8.00
N PHE A 126 -1.90 11.64 -8.85
CA PHE A 126 -2.52 12.78 -9.51
C PHE A 126 -3.73 12.34 -10.35
N ALA A 127 -3.58 11.30 -11.17
CA ALA A 127 -4.68 10.78 -11.99
C ALA A 127 -5.86 10.28 -11.14
N VAL A 128 -5.57 9.58 -10.04
CA VAL A 128 -6.59 9.12 -9.08
C VAL A 128 -7.34 10.31 -8.48
N LEU A 129 -6.63 11.34 -8.00
CA LEU A 129 -7.24 12.53 -7.42
C LEU A 129 -8.03 13.35 -8.44
N GLN A 130 -7.53 13.49 -9.66
CA GLN A 130 -8.22 14.19 -10.75
C GLN A 130 -9.49 13.47 -11.20
N SER A 131 -9.58 12.15 -11.00
CA SER A 131 -10.79 11.36 -11.32
C SER A 131 -11.92 11.50 -10.29
N VAL A 132 -11.65 12.14 -9.14
CA VAL A 132 -12.64 12.29 -8.07
C VAL A 132 -13.71 13.29 -8.50
N PRO A 133 -15.01 12.91 -8.47
CA PRO A 133 -16.09 13.82 -8.80
C PRO A 133 -16.06 15.09 -7.93
N GLY A 134 -16.16 16.25 -8.57
CA GLY A 134 -16.12 17.55 -7.90
C GLY A 134 -14.72 18.15 -7.73
N VAL A 135 -13.64 17.43 -8.08
CA VAL A 135 -12.31 18.03 -8.21
C VAL A 135 -12.21 18.77 -9.54
N ARG A 136 -12.03 20.08 -9.50
CA ARG A 136 -11.74 20.89 -10.69
C ARG A 136 -10.26 20.85 -11.03
N LEU A 137 -9.41 21.08 -10.02
CA LEU A 137 -7.97 21.21 -10.18
C LEU A 137 -7.25 20.52 -9.02
N VAL A 138 -6.19 19.80 -9.35
CA VAL A 138 -5.19 19.34 -8.37
C VAL A 138 -4.03 20.34 -8.42
N GLU A 139 -3.83 21.12 -7.35
CA GLU A 139 -2.80 22.18 -7.30
C GLU A 139 -1.42 21.60 -6.99
N GLU A 140 -1.36 20.71 -6.01
CA GLU A 140 -0.14 20.04 -5.62
C GLU A 140 -0.41 18.61 -5.15
N VAL A 141 0.54 17.72 -5.40
CA VAL A 141 0.62 16.40 -4.76
C VAL A 141 2.05 16.17 -4.34
N ARG A 142 2.27 15.75 -3.10
CA ARG A 142 3.58 15.39 -2.56
C ARG A 142 3.48 14.01 -1.92
N LEU A 143 4.41 13.13 -2.27
CA LEU A 143 4.49 11.80 -1.69
C LEU A 143 5.55 11.78 -0.60
N PHE A 144 5.26 11.10 0.49
CA PHE A 144 6.19 10.92 1.59
C PHE A 144 6.28 9.42 1.88
N PRO A 145 7.46 8.80 1.76
CA PRO A 145 7.66 7.45 2.24
C PRO A 145 7.53 7.46 3.76
N ALA A 146 6.71 6.57 4.29
CA ALA A 146 6.53 6.37 5.71
C ALA A 146 6.90 4.94 6.09
N ASP A 147 7.58 4.76 7.20
CA ASP A 147 7.72 3.46 7.81
C ASP A 147 6.45 3.17 8.65
N PRO A 148 5.66 2.15 8.31
CA PRO A 148 4.41 1.86 9.02
C PRO A 148 4.62 1.30 10.42
N LEU A 149 5.80 0.75 10.75
CA LEU A 149 6.14 0.23 12.07
C LEU A 149 6.60 1.36 13.01
N THR A 150 7.45 2.25 12.51
CA THR A 150 8.06 3.30 13.33
C THR A 150 7.34 4.65 13.22
N GLY A 151 6.42 4.80 12.26
CA GLY A 151 5.74 6.07 11.95
C GLY A 151 6.67 7.14 11.37
N ARG A 152 7.93 6.80 11.09
CA ARG A 152 8.92 7.76 10.58
C ARG A 152 8.56 8.10 9.14
N ARG A 153 8.33 9.38 8.88
CA ARG A 153 8.13 9.92 7.54
C ARG A 153 9.45 10.45 6.99
N GLY A 154 9.78 10.07 5.76
CA GLY A 154 10.88 10.62 5.00
C GLY A 154 10.54 11.98 4.39
N GLY A 155 11.43 12.49 3.55
CA GLY A 155 11.23 13.74 2.81
C GLY A 155 10.19 13.61 1.69
N ALA A 156 9.73 14.76 1.20
CA ALA A 156 8.86 14.81 0.02
C ALA A 156 9.61 14.29 -1.21
N VAL A 157 8.97 13.40 -1.97
CA VAL A 157 9.49 12.82 -3.20
C VAL A 157 8.38 12.73 -4.24
N ASP A 158 8.75 12.74 -5.52
CA ASP A 158 7.80 12.53 -6.63
C ASP A 158 7.59 11.03 -6.92
N ARG A 159 8.46 10.18 -6.37
CA ARG A 159 8.43 8.74 -6.53
C ARG A 159 8.89 8.07 -5.25
N VAL A 160 8.05 7.19 -4.71
CA VAL A 160 8.42 6.31 -3.60
C VAL A 160 8.87 4.98 -4.20
N ASP A 161 10.18 4.72 -4.11
CA ASP A 161 10.73 3.42 -4.48
C ASP A 161 10.37 2.36 -3.44
N VAL A 162 9.99 1.19 -3.94
CA VAL A 162 9.49 0.07 -3.12
C VAL A 162 10.40 -1.12 -3.37
N ALA A 163 10.90 -1.74 -2.30
CA ALA A 163 11.77 -2.91 -2.43
C ALA A 163 11.03 -4.07 -3.13
N PRO A 164 11.72 -4.97 -3.86
CA PRO A 164 11.08 -6.07 -4.61
C PRO A 164 10.20 -7.01 -3.78
N ASN A 165 10.51 -7.16 -2.49
CA ASN A 165 9.79 -7.95 -1.50
C ASN A 165 8.83 -7.12 -0.64
N ALA A 166 8.63 -5.84 -0.96
CA ALA A 166 7.79 -4.93 -0.21
C ALA A 166 6.45 -4.66 -0.91
N LEU A 167 5.42 -4.50 -0.09
CA LEU A 167 4.09 -4.01 -0.48
C LEU A 167 3.89 -2.58 -0.04
N VAL A 168 3.08 -1.85 -0.78
CA VAL A 168 2.70 -0.48 -0.42
C VAL A 168 1.45 -0.50 0.44
N PHE A 169 1.42 0.40 1.41
CA PHE A 169 0.28 0.62 2.29
C PHE A 169 -0.01 2.12 2.42
N SER A 170 -1.28 2.50 2.29
CA SER A 170 -1.74 3.87 2.53
C SER A 170 -1.59 4.25 4.01
N HIS A 171 -0.78 5.28 4.31
CA HIS A 171 -0.55 5.75 5.67
C HIS A 171 -0.94 7.23 5.81
N GLN A 172 -2.04 7.50 6.51
CA GLN A 172 -2.48 8.84 6.97
C GLN A 172 -2.37 9.96 5.91
N HIS A 173 -3.14 9.85 4.83
CA HIS A 173 -3.18 10.87 3.79
C HIS A 173 -3.73 12.21 4.29
N GLN A 174 -3.17 13.31 3.80
CA GLN A 174 -3.59 14.67 4.12
C GLN A 174 -4.08 15.36 2.85
N ILE A 175 -5.34 15.79 2.85
CA ILE A 175 -5.94 16.48 1.72
C ILE A 175 -6.50 17.81 2.21
N ALA A 176 -6.04 18.89 1.59
CA ALA A 176 -6.60 20.22 1.71
C ALA A 176 -7.46 20.50 0.48
N VAL A 177 -8.67 21.01 0.69
CA VAL A 177 -9.59 21.33 -0.40
C VAL A 177 -10.04 22.79 -0.27
N THR A 178 -9.92 23.56 -1.34
CA THR A 178 -10.40 24.94 -1.43
C THR A 178 -11.53 25.05 -2.45
N ALA A 179 -12.43 26.02 -2.28
CA ALA A 179 -13.51 26.27 -3.24
C ALA A 179 -13.04 27.26 -4.32
N SER A 180 -13.42 27.01 -5.58
CA SER A 180 -13.24 28.04 -6.61
C SER A 180 -14.12 29.25 -6.35
N GLY A 181 -13.48 30.37 -6.05
CA GLY A 181 -14.16 31.62 -5.73
C GLY A 181 -13.50 32.33 -4.56
N GLU A 182 -12.75 31.60 -3.75
CA GLU A 182 -11.98 32.14 -2.63
C GLU A 182 -10.53 32.36 -3.09
N ARG A 183 -10.29 33.47 -3.79
CA ARG A 183 -8.97 34.10 -3.80
C ARG A 183 -9.01 35.27 -2.83
N PRO A 184 -7.99 35.43 -1.95
CA PRO A 184 -7.82 36.67 -1.19
C PRO A 184 -7.51 37.86 -2.11
#